data_AF-A0A954QPG8-F1
#
_entry.id   AF-A0A954QPG8-F1
#
_cell.length_a   1.000
_cell.length_b   1.000
_cell.length_c   1.000
_cell.angle_alpha   90.00
_cell.angle_beta   90.00
_cell.angle_gamma   90.00
#
_symmetry.space_group_name_H-M   'P 1'
#
loop_
_entity.id
_entity.type
_entity.pdbx_description
1 polymer ?
#
loop_
_entity_poly.entity_id
_entity_poly.type
_entity_poly.pdbx_seq_one_letter_code
_entity_poly.pdbx_strand_id
1 'polypeptide(L)'
;AALATGKSLQRLDAASYGNDAAWWQAAIPNPGAYELSGVVPGDFNGDGNVDASDLALFAAGYRAGDMQFDLTNDGVVDTADRDLMVFDLMKTTYGDANFDGVFNSSDLIVVFQAGQYEDGLPVNSMWATGDWDMDGEFSTSDLVTAFQTGAYVAAATTASQAATSVNVAQIASANESRPSATRFADAVDRSWASQDTRRRRVNHSLSQADASQRTVLSQHALTIRRKRTELTAVECDRVFGENELSTRDWVDSL
;
A
#
# COMPACT_ATOMS: atom_id res chain seq x y z
N ALA A 1 -31.69 -30.02 -40.14
CA ALA A 1 -30.75 -28.90 -40.29
C ALA A 1 -29.35 -29.49 -40.43
N ALA A 2 -28.67 -29.29 -41.56
CA ALA A 2 -27.27 -29.67 -41.68
C ALA A 2 -26.46 -28.60 -40.91
N LEU A 3 -25.96 -28.93 -39.73
CA LEU A 3 -24.99 -28.09 -39.04
C LEU A 3 -23.69 -28.21 -39.84
N ALA A 4 -23.38 -27.21 -40.65
CA ALA A 4 -22.15 -27.18 -41.42
C ALA A 4 -20.97 -27.17 -40.44
N THR A 5 -20.23 -28.28 -40.36
CA THR A 5 -19.04 -28.43 -39.51
C THR A 5 -17.79 -27.79 -40.13
N GLY A 6 -17.98 -26.79 -41.00
CA GLY A 6 -16.89 -26.14 -41.73
C GLY A 6 -16.09 -25.25 -40.79
N LYS A 7 -14.76 -25.42 -40.79
CA LYS A 7 -13.85 -24.49 -40.14
C LYS A 7 -13.75 -23.20 -40.97
N SER A 8 -13.64 -22.04 -40.32
CA SER A 8 -13.30 -20.78 -40.98
C SER A 8 -11.78 -20.64 -41.07
N LEU A 9 -11.28 -20.00 -42.13
CA LEU A 9 -9.88 -19.56 -42.19
C LEU A 9 -9.74 -18.31 -41.32
N GLN A 10 -8.93 -18.39 -40.27
CA GLN A 10 -8.62 -17.28 -39.38
C GLN A 10 -7.17 -16.85 -39.60
N ARG A 11 -6.93 -15.54 -39.50
CA ARG A 11 -5.60 -14.96 -39.68
C ARG A 11 -4.90 -14.88 -38.33
N LEU A 12 -3.66 -15.38 -38.26
CA LEU A 12 -2.90 -15.45 -37.02
C LEU A 12 -2.31 -14.09 -36.59
N ASP A 13 -2.06 -13.19 -37.54
CA ASP A 13 -1.48 -11.87 -37.28
C ASP A 13 -2.01 -10.83 -38.27
N ALA A 14 -2.60 -9.76 -37.73
CA ALA A 14 -3.15 -8.62 -38.48
C ALA A 14 -2.08 -7.66 -39.06
N ALA A 15 -0.83 -7.75 -38.61
CA ALA A 15 0.30 -6.97 -39.10
C ALA A 15 1.07 -7.68 -40.22
N SER A 16 1.04 -9.02 -40.26
CA SER A 16 1.68 -9.81 -41.31
C SER A 16 0.95 -9.77 -42.65
N TYR A 17 1.68 -9.93 -43.75
CA TYR A 17 1.09 -9.91 -45.09
C TYR A 17 0.15 -11.11 -45.31
N GLY A 18 -1.08 -10.84 -45.77
CA GLY A 18 -2.10 -11.87 -45.98
C GLY A 18 -1.84 -12.82 -47.16
N ASN A 19 -0.70 -12.71 -47.84
CA ASN A 19 -0.31 -13.54 -48.98
C ASN A 19 0.50 -14.78 -48.59
N ASP A 20 0.91 -14.93 -47.33
CA ASP A 20 1.60 -16.11 -46.85
C ASP A 20 0.62 -17.06 -46.13
N ALA A 21 0.53 -18.30 -46.61
CA ALA A 21 -0.34 -19.34 -46.06
C ALA A 21 0.02 -19.72 -44.62
N ALA A 22 1.26 -19.46 -44.17
CA ALA A 22 1.68 -19.70 -42.79
C ALA A 22 0.91 -18.85 -41.77
N TRP A 23 0.33 -17.72 -42.19
CA TRP A 23 -0.45 -16.82 -41.32
C TRP A 23 -1.95 -17.12 -41.31
N TRP A 24 -2.36 -18.28 -41.81
CA TRP A 24 -3.76 -18.70 -41.88
C TRP A 24 -3.95 -20.05 -41.18
N GLN A 25 -4.92 -20.11 -40.27
CA GLN A 25 -5.29 -21.33 -39.56
C GLN A 25 -6.78 -21.65 -39.74
N ALA A 26 -7.11 -22.91 -39.98
CA ALA A 26 -8.50 -23.37 -39.97
C ALA A 26 -8.97 -23.59 -38.52
N ALA A 27 -9.94 -22.80 -38.08
CA ALA A 27 -10.48 -22.82 -36.71
C ALA A 27 -12.02 -22.84 -36.70
N ILE A 28 -12.61 -23.03 -35.51
CA ILE A 28 -14.08 -23.00 -35.35
C ILE A 28 -14.58 -21.61 -35.78
N PRO A 29 -15.64 -21.53 -36.61
CA PRO A 29 -16.19 -20.24 -37.03
C PRO A 29 -16.46 -19.32 -35.83
N ASN A 30 -15.77 -18.19 -35.80
CA ASN A 30 -16.07 -17.06 -34.95
C ASN A 30 -16.42 -15.86 -35.84
N PRO A 31 -17.07 -14.80 -35.33
CA PRO A 31 -17.36 -13.59 -36.09
C PRO A 31 -16.13 -12.81 -36.59
N GLY A 32 -14.91 -13.35 -36.43
CA GLY A 32 -13.65 -12.64 -36.62
C GLY A 32 -13.32 -11.81 -35.38
N ALA A 33 -12.52 -12.39 -34.48
CA ALA A 33 -11.80 -11.64 -33.46
C ALA A 33 -10.34 -11.53 -33.91
N TYR A 34 -9.81 -10.31 -33.92
CA TYR A 34 -8.39 -10.09 -34.10
C TYR A 34 -7.78 -10.11 -32.70
N GLU A 35 -7.10 -11.20 -32.35
CA GLU A 35 -6.20 -11.19 -31.19
C GLU A 35 -5.01 -10.33 -31.63
N LEU A 36 -5.01 -9.02 -31.30
CA LEU A 36 -3.76 -8.27 -31.35
C LEU A 36 -2.84 -8.98 -30.38
N SER A 37 -1.84 -9.68 -30.90
CA SER A 37 -0.70 -10.15 -30.12
C SER A 37 -0.08 -8.90 -29.48
N GLY A 38 -0.49 -8.60 -28.24
CA GLY A 38 -0.15 -7.37 -27.52
C GLY A 38 -1.30 -6.59 -26.87
N VAL A 39 -2.58 -6.95 -27.05
CA VAL A 39 -3.66 -6.41 -26.19
C VAL A 39 -4.01 -7.48 -25.16
N VAL A 40 -3.44 -7.35 -23.97
CA VAL A 40 -3.83 -8.16 -22.82
C VAL A 40 -5.11 -7.53 -22.27
N PRO A 41 -6.24 -8.25 -22.19
CA PRO A 41 -7.45 -7.71 -21.57
C PRO A 41 -7.13 -7.22 -20.14
N GLY A 42 -7.50 -5.97 -19.84
CA GLY A 42 -7.19 -5.33 -18.56
C GLY A 42 -5.85 -4.59 -18.50
N ASP A 43 -5.01 -4.66 -19.53
CA ASP A 43 -3.79 -3.83 -19.64
C ASP A 43 -4.18 -2.46 -20.23
N PHE A 44 -4.50 -1.53 -19.34
CA PHE A 44 -4.97 -0.19 -19.69
C PHE A 44 -3.82 0.79 -19.93
N ASN A 45 -2.63 0.50 -19.39
CA ASN A 45 -1.45 1.35 -19.55
C ASN A 45 -0.56 0.94 -20.76
N GLY A 46 -0.78 -0.24 -21.33
CA GLY A 46 -0.10 -0.79 -22.50
C GLY A 46 1.31 -1.33 -22.21
N ASP A 47 1.62 -1.68 -20.97
CA ASP A 47 2.95 -2.16 -20.55
C ASP A 47 3.13 -3.68 -20.68
N GLY A 48 2.06 -4.39 -21.05
CA GLY A 48 2.02 -5.84 -21.26
C GLY A 48 1.74 -6.65 -20.00
N ASN A 49 1.55 -6.02 -18.84
CA ASN A 49 1.13 -6.66 -17.60
C ASN A 49 -0.26 -6.13 -17.21
N VAL A 50 -0.96 -6.89 -16.37
CA VAL A 50 -2.21 -6.44 -15.74
C VAL A 50 -1.93 -6.37 -14.25
N ASP A 51 -1.69 -5.17 -13.74
CA ASP A 51 -1.28 -4.96 -12.35
C ASP A 51 -2.05 -3.82 -11.64
N ALA A 52 -1.57 -3.42 -10.46
CA ALA A 52 -2.20 -2.38 -9.65
C ALA A 52 -2.31 -1.03 -10.38
N SER A 53 -1.43 -0.76 -11.34
CA SER A 53 -1.45 0.44 -12.18
C SER A 53 -2.66 0.43 -13.11
N ASP A 54 -2.96 -0.71 -13.71
CA ASP A 54 -4.13 -0.90 -14.55
C ASP A 54 -5.41 -0.83 -13.75
N LEU A 55 -5.41 -1.41 -12.55
CA LEU A 55 -6.55 -1.32 -11.64
C LEU A 55 -6.86 0.13 -11.23
N ALA A 56 -5.83 0.95 -11.04
CA ALA A 56 -6.00 2.38 -10.75
C ALA A 56 -6.62 3.14 -11.93
N LEU A 57 -6.20 2.81 -13.18
CA LEU A 57 -6.83 3.35 -14.39
C LEU A 57 -8.27 2.88 -14.53
N PHE A 58 -8.52 1.59 -14.30
CA PHE A 58 -9.84 0.98 -14.32
C PHE A 58 -10.79 1.64 -13.31
N ALA A 59 -10.37 1.81 -12.05
CA ALA A 59 -11.20 2.45 -11.02
C ALA A 59 -11.59 3.89 -11.41
N ALA A 60 -10.68 4.65 -12.02
CA ALA A 60 -10.98 5.99 -12.51
C ALA A 60 -12.01 5.97 -13.65
N GLY A 61 -11.86 5.05 -14.61
CA GLY A 61 -12.77 4.86 -15.73
C GLY A 61 -14.16 4.34 -15.31
N TYR A 62 -14.18 3.40 -14.37
CA TYR A 62 -15.36 2.81 -13.75
C TYR A 62 -16.25 3.89 -13.12
N ARG A 63 -15.67 4.77 -12.31
CA ARG A 63 -16.40 5.92 -11.72
C ARG A 63 -16.92 6.90 -12.76
N ALA A 64 -16.16 7.09 -13.84
CA ALA A 64 -16.57 7.97 -14.93
C ALA A 64 -17.66 7.35 -15.82
N GLY A 65 -17.91 6.04 -15.72
CA GLY A 65 -18.79 5.30 -16.63
C GLY A 65 -18.28 5.29 -18.07
N ASP A 66 -16.95 5.30 -18.25
CA ASP A 66 -16.33 5.34 -19.57
C ASP A 66 -16.38 3.96 -20.23
N MET A 67 -17.03 3.87 -21.39
CA MET A 67 -17.24 2.64 -22.17
C MET A 67 -15.92 1.97 -22.60
N GLN A 68 -14.78 2.66 -22.51
CA GLN A 68 -13.47 2.02 -22.69
C GLN A 68 -13.15 0.96 -21.63
N PHE A 69 -13.84 1.00 -20.49
CA PHE A 69 -13.69 0.08 -19.37
C PHE A 69 -14.86 -0.91 -19.24
N ASP A 70 -15.74 -0.98 -20.26
CA ASP A 70 -16.72 -2.06 -20.41
C ASP A 70 -15.98 -3.33 -20.86
N LEU A 71 -15.62 -4.16 -19.89
CA LEU A 71 -14.86 -5.39 -20.08
C LEU A 71 -15.75 -6.56 -20.52
N THR A 72 -17.02 -6.52 -20.15
CA THR A 72 -18.02 -7.54 -20.53
C THR A 72 -18.60 -7.30 -21.93
N ASN A 73 -18.42 -6.09 -22.46
CA ASN A 73 -18.88 -5.62 -23.77
C ASN A 73 -20.41 -5.71 -23.91
N ASP A 74 -21.12 -5.43 -22.82
CA ASP A 74 -22.59 -5.45 -22.76
C ASP A 74 -23.22 -4.05 -22.92
N GLY A 75 -22.38 -3.02 -23.04
CA GLY A 75 -22.76 -1.64 -23.28
C GLY A 75 -23.00 -0.84 -22.01
N VAL A 76 -22.69 -1.39 -20.83
CA VAL A 76 -22.66 -0.66 -19.56
C VAL A 76 -21.33 -0.89 -18.85
N VAL A 77 -20.98 0.03 -17.94
CA VAL A 77 -19.82 -0.14 -17.06
C VAL A 77 -20.36 -0.32 -15.66
N ASP A 78 -20.36 -1.55 -15.17
CA ASP A 78 -20.96 -1.91 -13.90
C ASP A 78 -20.18 -3.00 -13.13
N THR A 79 -20.78 -3.49 -12.05
CA THR A 79 -20.17 -4.48 -11.16
C THR A 79 -19.67 -5.74 -11.89
N ALA A 80 -20.26 -6.11 -13.03
CA ALA A 80 -19.81 -7.25 -13.83
C ALA A 80 -18.43 -7.00 -14.46
N ASP A 81 -18.13 -5.77 -14.89
CA ASP A 81 -16.80 -5.39 -15.38
C ASP A 81 -15.78 -5.40 -14.26
N ARG A 82 -16.16 -4.87 -13.10
CA ARG A 82 -15.30 -4.88 -11.91
C ARG A 82 -14.98 -6.32 -11.48
N ASP A 83 -15.97 -7.19 -11.43
CA ASP A 83 -15.78 -8.60 -11.10
C ASP A 83 -14.86 -9.29 -12.12
N LEU A 84 -15.02 -9.00 -13.41
CA LEU A 84 -14.14 -9.52 -14.46
C LEU A 84 -12.69 -9.04 -14.26
N MET A 85 -12.49 -7.75 -13.99
CA MET A 85 -11.15 -7.19 -13.72
C MET A 85 -10.47 -7.89 -12.54
N VAL A 86 -11.17 -8.00 -11.40
CA VAL A 86 -10.61 -8.51 -10.14
C VAL A 86 -10.38 -10.02 -10.19
N PHE A 87 -11.40 -10.80 -10.54
CA PHE A 87 -11.34 -12.25 -10.45
C PHE A 87 -10.71 -12.90 -11.67
N ASP A 88 -11.01 -12.39 -12.87
CA ASP A 88 -10.61 -13.04 -14.11
C ASP A 88 -9.33 -12.49 -14.72
N LEU A 89 -9.08 -11.18 -14.64
CA LEU A 89 -7.87 -10.58 -15.22
C LEU A 89 -6.73 -10.55 -14.21
N MET A 90 -6.95 -9.98 -13.02
CA MET A 90 -5.92 -9.87 -11.99
C MET A 90 -5.73 -11.13 -11.15
N LYS A 91 -6.68 -12.08 -11.20
CA LYS A 91 -6.65 -13.34 -10.42
C LYS A 91 -6.50 -13.10 -8.92
N THR A 92 -7.15 -12.07 -8.39
CA THR A 92 -7.19 -11.74 -6.97
C THR A 92 -8.64 -11.80 -6.46
N THR A 93 -8.89 -11.30 -5.25
CA THR A 93 -10.19 -11.20 -4.62
C THR A 93 -10.35 -9.82 -3.99
N TYR A 94 -11.59 -9.37 -3.80
CA TYR A 94 -11.84 -8.21 -2.94
C TYR A 94 -11.23 -8.44 -1.55
N GLY A 95 -10.62 -7.39 -1.01
CA GLY A 95 -9.94 -7.46 0.27
C GLY A 95 -8.43 -7.71 0.20
N ASP A 96 -7.91 -8.27 -0.90
CA ASP A 96 -6.47 -8.51 -1.09
C ASP A 96 -5.78 -7.21 -1.52
N ALA A 97 -5.29 -6.46 -0.53
CA ALA A 97 -4.71 -5.13 -0.73
C ALA A 97 -3.23 -5.18 -1.13
N ASN A 98 -2.55 -6.29 -0.82
CA ASN A 98 -1.13 -6.46 -1.13
C ASN A 98 -0.88 -7.33 -2.38
N PHE A 99 -1.95 -7.83 -3.02
CA PHE A 99 -1.93 -8.70 -4.20
C PHE A 99 -1.17 -10.02 -3.98
N ASP A 100 -1.23 -10.58 -2.77
CA ASP A 100 -0.64 -11.89 -2.47
C ASP A 100 -1.59 -13.08 -2.78
N GLY A 101 -2.80 -12.78 -3.25
CA GLY A 101 -3.85 -13.72 -3.63
C GLY A 101 -4.71 -14.18 -2.46
N VAL A 102 -4.50 -13.64 -1.25
CA VAL A 102 -5.21 -14.10 -0.03
C VAL A 102 -5.68 -12.92 0.80
N PHE A 103 -6.99 -12.65 0.80
CA PHE A 103 -7.57 -11.70 1.74
C PHE A 103 -7.45 -12.21 3.20
N ASN A 104 -6.61 -11.57 4.00
CA ASN A 104 -6.38 -11.91 5.40
C ASN A 104 -6.08 -10.68 6.27
N SER A 105 -5.65 -10.91 7.52
CA SER A 105 -5.35 -9.81 8.45
C SER A 105 -4.21 -8.90 8.00
N SER A 106 -3.31 -9.37 7.14
CA SER A 106 -2.20 -8.58 6.62
C SER A 106 -2.69 -7.47 5.73
N ASP A 107 -3.69 -7.72 4.89
CA ASP A 107 -4.33 -6.70 4.04
C ASP A 107 -4.99 -5.62 4.88
N LEU A 108 -5.75 -6.04 5.91
CA LEU A 108 -6.39 -5.12 6.84
C LEU A 108 -5.36 -4.22 7.52
N ILE A 109 -4.19 -4.76 7.90
CA ILE A 109 -3.12 -3.95 8.46
C ILE A 109 -2.60 -2.93 7.44
N VAL A 110 -2.40 -3.32 6.18
CA VAL A 110 -1.91 -2.42 5.11
C VAL A 110 -2.89 -1.26 4.89
N VAL A 111 -4.18 -1.54 4.71
CA VAL A 111 -5.18 -0.48 4.44
C VAL A 111 -5.39 0.44 5.64
N PHE A 112 -5.40 -0.09 6.88
CA PHE A 112 -5.52 0.76 8.06
C PHE A 112 -4.26 1.57 8.36
N GLN A 113 -3.08 1.10 7.92
CA GLN A 113 -1.85 1.90 8.00
C GLN A 113 -1.85 3.08 7.02
N ALA A 114 -2.58 2.98 5.90
CA ALA A 114 -2.76 4.10 4.98
C ALA A 114 -3.56 5.25 5.62
N GLY A 115 -4.44 4.93 6.59
CA GLY A 115 -5.15 5.93 7.39
C GLY A 115 -6.28 6.65 6.65
N GLN A 116 -6.82 6.03 5.59
CA GLN A 116 -7.88 6.61 4.74
C GLN A 116 -9.29 6.13 5.11
N TYR A 117 -9.41 5.23 6.09
CA TYR A 117 -10.70 4.72 6.53
C TYR A 117 -11.56 5.85 7.11
N GLU A 118 -12.66 6.16 6.45
CA GLU A 118 -13.65 7.17 6.89
C GLU A 118 -12.99 8.51 7.27
N ASP A 119 -11.96 8.93 6.52
CA ASP A 119 -11.17 10.13 6.84
C ASP A 119 -11.83 11.44 6.39
N GLY A 120 -12.85 11.34 5.53
CA GLY A 120 -13.63 12.46 4.98
C GLY A 120 -12.90 13.25 3.88
N LEU A 121 -11.82 12.72 3.32
CA LEU A 121 -11.09 13.31 2.19
C LEU A 121 -11.53 12.66 0.88
N PRO A 122 -12.23 13.40 0.00
CA PRO A 122 -12.85 12.80 -1.16
C PRO A 122 -11.81 12.29 -2.18
N VAL A 123 -12.07 11.11 -2.73
CA VAL A 123 -11.37 10.45 -3.85
C VAL A 123 -9.86 10.36 -3.60
N ASN A 124 -9.48 9.97 -2.39
CA ASN A 124 -8.09 9.79 -1.99
C ASN A 124 -7.67 8.32 -1.85
N SER A 125 -8.63 7.39 -2.01
CA SER A 125 -8.41 5.96 -1.79
C SER A 125 -8.22 5.22 -3.11
N MET A 126 -7.45 4.14 -3.02
CA MET A 126 -7.11 3.21 -4.10
C MET A 126 -7.28 1.78 -3.55
N TRP A 127 -7.22 0.78 -4.43
CA TRP A 127 -7.35 -0.63 -4.02
C TRP A 127 -6.42 -1.04 -2.88
N ALA A 128 -5.14 -0.66 -2.97
CA ALA A 128 -4.13 -0.98 -1.95
C ALA A 128 -4.32 -0.22 -0.63
N THR A 129 -5.16 0.81 -0.63
CA THR A 129 -5.48 1.62 0.56
C THR A 129 -6.91 1.44 1.06
N GLY A 130 -7.73 0.63 0.37
CA GLY A 130 -9.01 0.12 0.86
C GLY A 130 -10.23 0.39 -0.03
N ASP A 131 -10.09 1.06 -1.17
CA ASP A 131 -11.17 1.28 -2.15
C ASP A 131 -11.42 -0.01 -2.97
N TRP A 132 -12.26 -0.89 -2.46
CA TRP A 132 -12.57 -2.21 -3.05
C TRP A 132 -13.88 -2.22 -3.81
N ASP A 133 -14.77 -1.26 -3.59
CA ASP A 133 -15.96 -1.08 -4.43
C ASP A 133 -15.77 -0.07 -5.59
N MET A 134 -14.61 0.60 -5.63
CA MET A 134 -14.13 1.54 -6.64
C MET A 134 -14.82 2.91 -6.62
N ASP A 135 -15.47 3.29 -5.53
CA ASP A 135 -16.09 4.62 -5.39
C ASP A 135 -15.11 5.76 -5.06
N GLY A 136 -13.84 5.41 -4.75
CA GLY A 136 -12.76 6.37 -4.47
C GLY A 136 -12.54 6.65 -2.99
N GLU A 137 -13.34 6.05 -2.10
CA GLU A 137 -13.22 6.15 -0.65
C GLU A 137 -12.83 4.80 -0.05
N PHE A 138 -12.20 4.81 1.13
CA PHE A 138 -12.12 3.62 1.96
C PHE A 138 -13.14 3.76 3.09
N SER A 139 -14.26 3.07 2.95
CA SER A 139 -15.42 3.17 3.83
C SER A 139 -15.86 1.83 4.38
N THR A 140 -16.92 1.87 5.18
CA THR A 140 -17.62 0.65 5.61
C THR A 140 -18.15 -0.17 4.42
N SER A 141 -18.50 0.47 3.29
CA SER A 141 -19.01 -0.20 2.09
C SER A 141 -17.98 -1.15 1.49
N ASP A 142 -16.71 -0.75 1.45
CA ASP A 142 -15.59 -1.57 0.97
C ASP A 142 -15.40 -2.82 1.83
N LEU A 143 -15.39 -2.65 3.14
CA LEU A 143 -15.30 -3.77 4.07
C LEU A 143 -16.45 -4.74 3.85
N VAL A 144 -17.66 -4.23 3.67
CA VAL A 144 -18.84 -5.07 3.37
C VAL A 144 -18.65 -5.80 2.03
N THR A 145 -18.22 -5.10 0.97
CA THR A 145 -17.93 -5.68 -0.34
C THR A 145 -16.91 -6.82 -0.24
N ALA A 146 -15.80 -6.61 0.47
CA ALA A 146 -14.78 -7.64 0.66
C ALA A 146 -15.31 -8.85 1.45
N PHE A 147 -15.99 -8.63 2.57
CA PHE A 147 -16.49 -9.74 3.40
C PHE A 147 -17.66 -10.50 2.77
N GLN A 148 -18.48 -9.85 1.93
CA GLN A 148 -19.59 -10.51 1.23
C GLN A 148 -19.12 -11.61 0.29
N THR A 149 -17.90 -11.52 -0.23
CA THR A 149 -17.31 -12.55 -1.11
C THR A 149 -16.94 -13.83 -0.37
N GLY A 150 -16.82 -13.77 0.97
CA GLY A 150 -16.44 -14.90 1.81
C GLY A 150 -14.98 -15.35 1.66
N ALA A 151 -14.12 -14.55 0.99
CA ALA A 151 -12.73 -14.91 0.72
C ALA A 151 -11.79 -14.74 1.92
N TYR A 152 -12.25 -14.14 3.03
CA TYR A 152 -11.39 -13.87 4.18
C TYR A 152 -10.84 -15.15 4.82
N VAL A 153 -9.52 -15.29 4.82
CA VAL A 153 -8.81 -16.39 5.46
C VAL A 153 -8.25 -15.89 6.79
N ALA A 154 -8.86 -16.33 7.89
CA ALA A 154 -8.25 -16.15 9.20
C ALA A 154 -6.92 -16.91 9.23
N ALA A 155 -5.85 -16.24 9.68
CA ALA A 155 -4.58 -16.90 9.93
C ALA A 155 -4.87 -18.14 10.79
N ALA A 156 -4.46 -19.33 10.32
CA ALA A 156 -4.65 -20.55 11.07
C ALA A 156 -4.02 -20.32 12.45
N THR A 157 -4.84 -20.26 13.50
CA THR A 157 -4.33 -20.24 14.86
C THR A 157 -3.48 -21.49 15.01
N THR A 158 -2.17 -21.33 14.93
CA THR A 158 -1.24 -22.23 15.59
C THR A 158 -1.45 -21.99 17.09
N ALA A 159 -2.58 -22.49 17.60
CA ALA A 159 -2.70 -22.86 18.99
C ALA A 159 -1.67 -23.96 19.22
N SER A 160 -0.43 -23.54 19.51
CA SER A 160 0.64 -24.31 20.11
C SER A 160 0.71 -25.78 19.70
N GLN A 161 1.23 -26.08 18.49
CA GLN A 161 1.98 -27.32 18.30
C GLN A 161 3.40 -27.17 18.87
N ALA A 162 3.46 -26.88 20.17
CA ALA A 162 4.62 -27.06 21.03
C ALA A 162 4.29 -28.03 22.18
N ALA A 163 3.33 -28.94 21.96
CA ALA A 163 2.92 -29.98 22.92
C ALA A 163 2.97 -31.39 22.30
N THR A 164 4.04 -31.68 21.57
CA THR A 164 4.47 -33.05 21.21
C THR A 164 5.98 -33.05 21.43
N SER A 165 6.54 -33.39 22.58
CA SER A 165 6.35 -34.58 23.40
C SER A 165 6.67 -34.23 24.87
N VAL A 166 5.72 -33.70 25.62
CA VAL A 166 5.91 -33.64 27.07
C VAL A 166 5.63 -35.02 27.63
N ASN A 167 6.68 -35.76 27.97
CA ASN A 167 6.58 -37.05 28.63
C ASN A 167 5.79 -36.84 29.94
N VAL A 168 4.57 -37.39 30.02
CA VAL A 168 3.65 -37.16 31.15
C VAL A 168 4.29 -37.57 32.49
N ALA A 169 5.27 -38.47 32.47
CA ALA A 169 6.07 -38.85 33.64
C ALA A 169 7.02 -37.73 34.15
N GLN A 170 7.47 -36.81 33.30
CA GLN A 170 8.34 -35.68 33.71
C GLN A 170 7.54 -34.50 34.29
N ILE A 171 6.27 -34.33 33.94
CA ILE A 171 5.41 -33.29 34.53
C ILE A 171 5.05 -33.64 35.98
N ALA A 172 4.79 -34.91 36.26
CA ALA A 172 4.44 -35.40 37.60
C ALA A 172 5.60 -35.20 38.60
N SER A 173 6.84 -35.52 38.21
CA SER A 173 8.02 -35.35 39.08
C SER A 173 8.45 -33.89 39.27
N ALA A 174 8.14 -33.01 38.32
CA ALA A 174 8.38 -31.57 38.44
C ALA A 174 7.38 -30.86 39.38
N ASN A 175 6.18 -31.42 39.58
CA ASN A 175 5.18 -30.83 40.47
C ASN A 175 5.44 -31.12 41.96
N GLU A 176 6.11 -32.24 42.27
CA GLU A 176 6.44 -32.65 43.64
C GLU A 176 7.68 -31.93 44.22
N SER A 177 8.47 -31.26 43.37
CA SER A 177 9.71 -30.57 43.75
C SER A 177 9.60 -29.03 43.78
N ARG A 178 8.39 -28.46 43.63
CA ARG A 178 8.19 -27.00 43.67
C ARG A 178 8.43 -26.47 45.10
N PRO A 179 9.40 -25.55 45.31
CA PRO A 179 9.56 -24.90 46.60
C PRO A 179 8.31 -24.07 46.94
N SER A 180 7.92 -24.08 48.21
CA SER A 180 6.73 -23.42 48.77
C SER A 180 6.48 -22.02 48.20
N ALA A 181 5.20 -21.69 48.03
CA ALA A 181 4.63 -20.47 47.42
C ALA A 181 5.32 -19.14 47.79
N THR A 182 5.99 -19.07 48.94
CA THR A 182 6.76 -17.92 49.41
C THR A 182 7.91 -17.51 48.48
N ARG A 183 8.62 -18.46 47.84
CA ARG A 183 9.75 -18.11 46.94
C ARG A 183 9.33 -17.61 45.56
N PHE A 184 8.10 -17.87 45.16
CA PHE A 184 7.58 -17.40 43.87
C PHE A 184 7.25 -15.90 43.91
N ALA A 185 6.72 -15.40 45.04
CA ALA A 185 6.48 -13.97 45.23
C ALA A 185 7.78 -13.15 45.13
N ASP A 186 8.85 -13.59 45.81
CA ASP A 186 10.17 -12.94 45.77
C ASP A 186 10.83 -12.94 44.37
N ALA A 187 10.51 -13.93 43.53
CA ALA A 187 11.05 -14.02 42.17
C ALA A 187 10.29 -13.10 41.21
N VAL A 188 8.97 -12.99 41.37
CA VAL A 188 8.13 -12.08 40.60
C VAL A 188 8.49 -10.62 40.92
N ASP A 189 8.63 -10.26 42.20
CA ASP A 189 8.93 -8.87 42.62
C ASP A 189 10.29 -8.38 42.09
N ARG A 190 11.31 -9.25 42.05
CA ARG A 190 12.62 -8.94 41.46
C ARG A 190 12.57 -8.73 39.94
N SER A 191 11.64 -9.38 39.25
CA SER A 191 11.43 -9.22 37.81
C SER A 191 10.81 -7.87 37.47
N TRP A 192 9.79 -7.44 38.24
CA TRP A 192 9.15 -6.13 38.05
C TRP A 192 10.11 -4.96 38.32
N ALA A 193 10.95 -5.06 39.37
CA ALA A 193 11.96 -4.04 39.67
C ALA A 193 13.04 -3.91 38.58
N SER A 194 13.38 -5.01 37.91
CA SER A 194 14.37 -5.05 36.83
C SER A 194 13.84 -4.45 35.51
N GLN A 195 12.53 -4.59 35.27
CA GLN A 195 11.90 -4.01 34.08
C GLN A 195 11.69 -2.50 34.24
N ASP A 196 11.37 -2.04 35.44
CA ASP A 196 11.14 -0.61 35.70
C ASP A 196 12.45 0.20 35.64
N THR A 197 13.56 -0.37 36.12
CA THR A 197 14.89 0.22 35.95
C THR A 197 15.33 0.27 34.48
N ARG A 198 14.99 -0.74 33.67
CA ARG A 198 15.26 -0.74 32.22
C ARG A 198 14.44 0.35 31.50
N ARG A 199 13.16 0.50 31.83
CA ARG A 199 12.29 1.55 31.28
C ARG A 199 12.77 2.96 31.63
N ARG A 200 13.17 3.19 32.89
CA ARG A 200 13.74 4.49 33.32
C ARG A 200 15.02 4.84 32.55
N ARG A 201 15.90 3.86 32.31
CA ARG A 201 17.15 4.09 31.56
C ARG A 201 16.90 4.46 30.10
N VAL A 202 15.94 3.79 29.44
CA VAL A 202 15.54 4.11 28.05
C VAL A 202 14.92 5.51 27.97
N ASN A 203 14.00 5.86 28.88
CA ASN A 203 13.38 7.18 28.88
C ASN A 203 14.40 8.29 29.16
N HIS A 204 15.40 8.05 30.02
CA HIS A 204 16.48 9.00 30.25
C HIS A 204 17.37 9.18 29.01
N SER A 205 17.69 8.10 28.27
CA SER A 205 18.46 8.21 27.03
C SER A 205 17.72 8.97 25.92
N LEU A 206 16.40 8.80 25.81
CA LEU A 206 15.58 9.53 24.83
C LEU A 206 15.51 11.03 25.16
N SER A 207 15.40 11.38 26.44
CA SER A 207 15.42 12.77 26.89
C SER A 207 16.77 13.45 26.63
N GLN A 208 17.90 12.75 26.82
CA GLN A 208 19.22 13.29 26.51
C GLN A 208 19.45 13.47 24.99
N ALA A 209 18.89 12.58 24.17
CA ALA A 209 18.95 12.67 22.71
C ALA A 209 18.16 13.89 22.18
N ASP A 210 16.93 14.12 22.66
CA ASP A 210 16.12 15.29 22.28
C ASP A 210 16.79 16.60 22.75
N ALA A 211 17.33 16.64 23.97
CA ALA A 211 18.07 17.81 24.47
C ALA A 211 19.31 18.14 23.61
N SER A 212 20.02 17.11 23.13
CA SER A 212 21.18 17.26 22.24
C SER A 212 20.77 17.78 20.87
N GLN A 213 19.69 17.25 20.29
CA GLN A 213 19.16 17.71 18.99
C GLN A 213 18.67 19.16 19.04
N ARG A 214 17.97 19.55 20.11
CA ARG A 214 17.54 20.95 20.32
C ARG A 214 18.73 21.92 20.45
N THR A 215 19.80 21.47 21.10
CA THR A 215 21.03 22.28 21.22
C THR A 215 21.71 22.48 19.87
N VAL A 216 21.80 21.42 19.06
CA VAL A 216 22.37 21.51 17.70
C VAL A 216 21.52 22.42 16.80
N LEU A 217 20.20 22.29 16.83
CA LEU A 217 19.31 23.16 16.05
C LEU A 217 19.42 24.63 16.47
N SER A 218 19.58 24.91 17.76
CA SER A 218 19.82 26.26 18.29
C SER A 218 21.15 26.85 17.80
N GLN A 219 22.24 26.06 17.85
CA GLN A 219 23.55 26.49 17.33
C GLN A 219 23.53 26.74 15.82
N HIS A 220 22.80 25.90 15.06
CA HIS A 220 22.64 26.07 13.62
C HIS A 220 21.83 27.33 13.29
N ALA A 221 20.75 27.60 14.04
CA ALA A 221 19.96 28.82 13.90
C ALA A 221 20.77 30.09 14.22
N LEU A 222 21.61 30.06 15.26
CA LEU A 222 22.54 31.15 15.59
C LEU A 222 23.58 31.37 14.48
N THR A 223 24.11 30.29 13.91
CA THR A 223 25.07 30.36 12.79
C THR A 223 24.43 30.97 11.55
N ILE A 224 23.18 30.58 11.22
CA ILE A 224 22.41 31.14 10.11
C ILE A 224 22.14 32.63 10.34
N ARG A 225 21.72 33.04 11.54
CA ARG A 225 21.50 34.45 11.88
C ARG A 225 22.78 35.27 11.73
N ARG A 226 23.92 34.75 12.20
CA ARG A 226 25.22 35.41 12.07
C ARG A 226 25.67 35.57 10.62
N LYS A 227 25.56 34.51 9.81
CA LYS A 227 25.84 34.58 8.36
C LYS A 227 24.92 35.56 7.65
N ARG A 228 23.65 35.65 8.06
CA ARG A 228 22.68 36.62 7.51
C ARG A 228 23.08 38.06 7.84
N THR A 229 23.52 38.34 9.07
CA THR A 229 24.03 39.67 9.45
C THR A 229 25.33 40.04 8.73
N GLU A 230 26.23 39.08 8.52
CA GLU A 230 27.47 39.28 7.77
C GLU A 230 27.18 39.56 6.29
N LEU A 231 26.24 38.83 5.67
CA LEU A 231 25.78 39.09 4.31
C LEU A 231 25.15 40.48 4.17
N THR A 232 24.26 40.88 5.08
CA THR A 232 23.67 42.23 5.03
C THR A 232 24.69 43.36 5.23
N ALA A 233 25.74 43.13 6.03
CA ALA A 233 26.81 44.10 6.22
C ALA A 233 27.68 44.26 4.96
N VAL A 234 28.06 43.14 4.34
CA VAL A 234 28.81 43.12 3.07
C VAL A 234 27.99 43.70 1.91
N GLU A 235 26.68 43.46 1.90
CA GLU A 235 25.77 44.00 0.89
C GLU A 235 25.54 45.50 1.07
N CYS A 236 25.49 46.01 2.31
CA CYS A 236 25.54 47.45 2.59
C CYS A 236 26.84 48.10 2.12
N ASP A 237 28.00 47.48 2.38
CA ASP A 237 29.31 48.00 1.95
C ASP A 237 29.43 48.04 0.41
N ARG A 238 28.85 47.06 -0.28
CA ARG A 238 28.83 47.01 -1.75
C ARG A 238 27.91 48.05 -2.38
N VAL A 239 26.85 48.48 -1.68
CA VAL A 239 25.91 49.51 -2.14
C VAL A 239 26.41 50.93 -1.82
N PHE A 240 27.20 51.10 -0.75
CA PHE A 240 27.64 52.43 -0.28
C PHE A 240 29.11 52.77 -0.52
N GLY A 241 29.85 51.95 -1.27
CA GLY A 241 31.27 52.17 -1.59
C GLY A 241 31.64 53.44 -2.39
N GLU A 242 30.72 54.39 -2.63
CA GLU A 242 31.03 55.64 -3.35
C GLU A 242 30.44 56.94 -2.76
N ASN A 243 29.87 56.99 -1.55
CA ASN A 243 29.52 58.31 -0.97
C ASN A 243 29.59 58.37 0.56
N GLU A 244 30.48 59.23 1.06
CA GLU A 244 30.66 59.60 2.47
C GLU A 244 29.41 60.32 3.01
N LEU A 245 28.45 59.58 3.59
CA LEU A 245 27.48 60.18 4.53
C LEU A 245 27.32 59.28 5.77
N SER A 246 27.55 59.93 6.91
CA SER A 246 27.70 59.38 8.26
C SER A 246 26.49 58.55 8.73
N THR A 247 26.80 57.37 9.28
CA THR A 247 25.92 56.35 9.89
C THR A 247 25.08 56.78 11.10
N ARG A 248 25.00 58.07 11.43
CA ARG A 248 24.35 58.56 12.65
C ARG A 248 22.89 58.99 12.51
N ASP A 249 22.38 59.21 11.30
CA ASP A 249 21.06 59.84 11.13
C ASP A 249 19.89 58.87 10.91
N TRP A 250 20.11 57.55 10.87
CA TRP A 250 19.04 56.58 10.52
C TRP A 250 18.50 55.72 11.68
N VAL A 251 19.12 55.74 12.86
CA VAL A 251 18.67 54.92 14.01
C VAL A 251 17.49 55.54 14.76
N ASP A 252 17.19 56.83 14.55
CA ASP A 252 16.11 57.53 15.27
C ASP A 252 14.76 57.60 14.52
N SER A 253 14.59 56.86 13.41
CA SER A 253 13.34 56.89 12.60
C SER A 253 12.62 55.53 12.46
N LEU A 254 12.93 54.54 13.29
CA LEU A 254 12.17 53.29 13.44
C LEU A 254 11.95 52.96 14.91
#